data_AF-A0A7W2A889-F1
#
_entry.id   AF-A0A7W2A889-F1
#
_cell.length_a   1.000
_cell.length_b   1.000
_cell.length_c   1.000
_cell.angle_alpha   90.00
_cell.angle_beta   90.00
_cell.angle_gamma   90.00
#
_symmetry.space_group_name_H-M   'P 1'
#
loop_
_entity.id
_entity.type
_entity.pdbx_description
1 polymer ?
#
loop_
_entity_poly.entity_id
_entity_poly.type
_entity_poly.pdbx_seq_one_letter_code
_entity_poly.pdbx_strand_id
1 'polypeptide(L)' 'MAKDYYIARDAFKQEDLAAKKYAFYAHNCTNPEAKQLFNQIGQVQQQSAQRFQQMMNQFPIKLSFYRHLFS' A
#
# COMPACT_ATOMS: atom_id res chain seq x y z
N MET A 1 5.75 -0.55 18.89
CA MET A 1 6.08 0.74 18.24
C MET A 1 6.86 0.54 16.94
N ALA A 2 8.17 0.27 16.93
CA ALA A 2 8.93 0.09 15.67
C ALA A 2 8.53 -1.18 14.88
N LYS A 3 8.27 -2.29 15.58
CA LYS A 3 7.82 -3.55 14.97
C LYS A 3 6.50 -3.39 14.22
N ASP A 4 5.52 -2.72 14.83
CA ASP A 4 4.19 -2.52 14.25
C ASP A 4 4.25 -1.62 13.00
N TYR A 5 5.12 -0.60 13.01
CA TYR A 5 5.40 0.21 11.82
C TYR A 5 5.94 -0.65 10.67
N TYR A 6 6.92 -1.53 10.92
CA TYR A 6 7.49 -2.37 9.86
C TYR A 6 6.48 -3.40 9.33
N ILE A 7 5.64 -3.98 10.21
CA ILE A 7 4.55 -4.86 9.79
C ILE A 7 3.55 -4.10 8.90
N ALA A 8 3.13 -2.90 9.31
CA ALA A 8 2.22 -2.07 8.52
C ALA A 8 2.84 -1.64 7.18
N ARG A 9 4.14 -1.35 7.16
CA ARG A 9 4.89 -1.01 5.94
C ARG A 9 4.95 -2.19 4.97
N ASP A 10 5.20 -3.39 5.47
CA ASP A 10 5.29 -4.57 4.63
C ASP A 10 3.91 -4.96 4.09
N ALA A 11 2.85 -4.85 4.91
CA ALA A 11 1.47 -5.00 4.47
C ALA A 11 1.08 -3.96 3.40
N PHE A 12 1.40 -2.68 3.60
CA PHE A 12 1.21 -1.62 2.60
C PHE A 12 1.85 -1.98 1.25
N LYS A 13 3.10 -2.45 1.26
CA LYS A 13 3.81 -2.81 0.02
C LYS A 13 3.15 -3.99 -0.70
N GLN A 14 2.63 -4.96 0.04
CA GLN A 14 1.94 -6.11 -0.54
C GLN A 14 0.63 -5.68 -1.21
N GLU A 15 -0.18 -4.87 -0.53
CA GLU A 15 -1.46 -4.37 -1.03
C GLU A 15 -1.28 -3.44 -2.25
N ASP A 16 -0.28 -2.54 -2.20
CA ASP A 16 0.05 -1.66 -3.33
C ASP A 16 0.53 -2.46 -4.56
N LEU A 17 1.37 -3.48 -4.35
CA LEU A 17 1.79 -4.38 -5.43
C LEU A 17 0.60 -5.15 -6.01
N ALA A 18 -0.29 -5.66 -5.17
CA ALA A 18 -1.49 -6.37 -5.60
C ALA A 18 -2.42 -5.47 -6.41
N ALA A 19 -2.67 -4.23 -5.96
CA ALA A 19 -3.45 -3.25 -6.70
C ALA A 19 -2.89 -3.00 -8.11
N LYS A 20 -1.56 -2.82 -8.22
CA LYS A 20 -0.87 -2.65 -9.52
C LYS A 20 -1.00 -3.87 -10.42
N LYS A 21 -0.89 -5.09 -9.86
CA LYS A 21 -1.08 -6.34 -10.62
C LYS A 21 -2.50 -6.45 -11.17
N TYR A 22 -3.52 -6.17 -10.36
CA TYR A 22 -4.90 -6.24 -10.80
C TYR A 22 -5.24 -5.14 -11.83
N ALA A 23 -4.65 -3.95 -11.72
CA ALA A 23 -4.75 -2.93 -12.75
C ALA A 23 -4.15 -3.42 -14.09
N PHE A 24 -2.97 -4.07 -14.04
CA PHE A 24 -2.35 -4.67 -15.21
C PHE A 24 -3.22 -5.80 -15.81
N TYR A 25 -3.79 -6.68 -14.97
CA TYR A 25 -4.68 -7.75 -15.44
C TYR A 25 -5.95 -7.18 -16.08
N ALA A 26 -6.59 -6.18 -15.45
CA ALA A 26 -7.77 -5.52 -16.01
C ALA A 26 -7.48 -4.82 -17.35
N HIS A 27 -6.30 -4.22 -17.50
CA HIS A 27 -5.88 -3.58 -18.75
C HIS A 27 -5.76 -4.58 -19.90
N ASN A 28 -5.17 -5.76 -19.64
CA ASN A 28 -4.92 -6.79 -20.64
C ASN A 28 -6.08 -7.81 -20.80
N CYS A 29 -7.14 -7.69 -19.99
CA CYS A 29 -8.27 -8.62 -20.04
C CYS A 29 -9.27 -8.24 -21.13
N THR A 30 -9.57 -9.18 -22.01
CA THR A 30 -10.55 -9.03 -23.10
C THR A 30 -11.97 -9.41 -22.66
N ASN A 31 -12.11 -10.28 -21.65
CA ASN A 31 -13.42 -10.66 -21.10
C ASN A 31 -13.97 -9.52 -20.20
N PRO A 32 -15.16 -8.96 -20.50
CA PRO A 32 -15.68 -7.82 -19.74
C PRO A 32 -15.96 -8.11 -18.26
N GLU A 33 -16.48 -9.29 -17.93
CA GLU A 33 -16.82 -9.67 -16.56
C GLU A 33 -15.54 -9.86 -15.72
N ALA A 34 -14.55 -10.56 -16.26
CA ALA A 34 -13.26 -10.74 -15.61
C ALA A 34 -12.52 -9.41 -15.44
N LYS A 35 -12.58 -8.52 -16.44
CA LYS A 35 -12.04 -7.15 -16.33
C LYS A 35 -12.70 -6.38 -15.19
N GLN A 36 -14.01 -6.46 -15.05
CA GLN A 36 -14.74 -5.81 -13.96
C GLN A 36 -14.33 -6.38 -12.60
N LEU A 37 -14.18 -7.70 -12.48
CA LEU A 37 -13.70 -8.34 -11.26
C LEU A 37 -12.28 -7.89 -10.90
N PHE A 38 -11.35 -7.83 -11.86
CA PHE A 38 -10.00 -7.34 -11.60
C PHE A 38 -9.99 -5.88 -11.15
N ASN A 39 -10.83 -5.01 -11.75
CA ASN A 39 -10.97 -3.64 -11.31
C ASN A 39 -11.49 -3.55 -9.87
N GLN A 40 -12.50 -4.34 -9.51
CA GLN A 40 -13.05 -4.38 -8.15
C GLN A 40 -12.00 -4.85 -7.12
N ILE A 41 -11.27 -5.92 -7.42
CA ILE A 41 -10.21 -6.41 -6.54
C ILE A 41 -9.11 -5.35 -6.39
N GLY A 42 -8.66 -4.74 -7.49
CA GLY A 42 -7.66 -3.67 -7.47
C GLY A 42 -8.07 -2.48 -6.61
N GLN A 43 -9.35 -2.08 -6.66
CA GLN A 43 -9.89 -1.01 -5.81
C GLN A 43 -9.85 -1.38 -4.31
N VAL A 44 -10.23 -2.61 -3.95
CA VAL A 44 -10.17 -3.08 -2.55
C VAL A 44 -8.73 -3.09 -2.04
N GLN A 45 -7.78 -3.58 -2.84
CA GLN A 45 -6.35 -3.60 -2.47
C GLN A 45 -5.80 -2.17 -2.31
N GLN A 46 -6.18 -1.24 -3.20
CA GLN A 46 -5.79 0.17 -3.08
C GLN A 46 -6.35 0.82 -1.80
N GLN A 47 -7.60 0.54 -1.44
CA GLN A 47 -8.19 1.01 -0.19
C GLN A 47 -7.47 0.41 1.04
N SER A 48 -7.10 -0.87 0.99
CA SER A 48 -6.32 -1.53 2.05
C SER A 48 -4.95 -0.87 2.21
N ALA A 49 -4.24 -0.62 1.11
CA ALA A 49 -2.96 0.09 1.11
C ALA A 49 -3.07 1.48 1.76
N GLN A 50 -4.11 2.26 1.42
CA GLN A 50 -4.34 3.58 2.02
C GLN A 50 -4.55 3.50 3.55
N ARG A 51 -5.25 2.46 4.05
CA ARG A 51 -5.42 2.24 5.49
C ARG A 51 -4.10 1.95 6.18
N PHE A 52 -3.27 1.07 5.61
CA PHE A 52 -1.94 0.80 6.17
C PHE A 52 -1.03 2.03 6.14
N GLN A 53 -1.13 2.85 5.08
CA GLN A 53 -0.42 4.13 5.02
C GLN A 53 -0.87 5.09 6.13
N GLN A 54 -2.17 5.19 6.40
CA GLN A 54 -2.70 5.99 7.50
C GLN A 54 -2.25 5.45 8.87
N MET A 55 -2.24 4.13 9.06
CA MET A 55 -1.73 3.50 10.27
C MET A 55 -0.24 3.81 10.49
N MET A 56 0.57 3.78 9.42
CA MET A 56 1.98 4.11 9.50
C MET A 56 2.23 5.53 10.04
N ASN A 57 1.37 6.50 9.68
CA ASN A 57 1.46 7.88 10.15
C ASN A 57 1.12 8.05 11.63
N GLN A 58 0.47 7.06 12.26
CA GLN A 58 0.14 7.07 13.68
C GLN A 58 1.30 6.57 14.55
N PHE A 59 2.28 5.87 13.96
CA PHE A 59 3.46 5.47 14.70
C PHE A 59 4.44 6.63 14.79
N PRO A 60 4.90 7.00 16.00
CA PRO A 60 5.95 7.99 16.14
C PRO A 60 7.23 7.41 15.54
N ILE A 61 7.54 7.77 14.30
CA ILE A 61 8.83 7.45 13.74
C ILE A 61 9.82 8.35 14.49
N LYS A 62 10.60 7.79 15.41
CA LYS A 62 11.79 8.46 15.95
C LYS A 62 12.81 8.64 14.82
N LEU A 63 12.52 9.52 13.87
CA LEU A 63 13.44 10.03 12.85
C LEU A 63 14.03 11.38 13.29
N SER A 64 14.15 11.60 14.61
CA SER A 64 14.74 12.83 15.17
C SER A 64 16.25 12.75 15.41
N PHE A 65 17.00 11.88 14.72
CA PHE A 65 18.43 11.66 15.01
C PHE A 65 19.45 12.25 14.03
N TYR A 66 19.05 12.98 12.97
CA TYR A 66 20.02 13.56 12.03
C TYR A 66 19.78 15.02 11.60
N ARG A 67 18.88 15.76 12.27
CA ARG A 67 18.63 17.17 11.92
C ARG A 67 19.51 18.18 12.67
N HIS A 68 20.45 17.72 13.50
CA HIS A 68 21.33 18.60 14.30
C HIS A 68 22.83 18.37 14.04
N LEU A 69 23.21 17.59 13.03
CA LEU A 69 24.63 17.39 12.66
C LEU A 69 25.08 18.20 11.44
N PHE A 70 24.20 19.06 10.88
CA PHE A 70 24.51 19.93 9.74
C PHE A 70 23.88 21.32 9.89
N SER A 71 24.00 21.93 11.06
CA SER A 71 23.71 23.35 11.31
C SER A 71 24.94 24.02 11.89
#